data_AF-A0A023FJ53-F1
#
_entry.id   AF-A0A023FJ53-F1
#
_cell.length_a   1.000
_cell.length_b   1.000
_cell.length_c   1.000
_cell.angle_alpha   90.00
_cell.angle_beta   90.00
_cell.angle_gamma   90.00
#
_symmetry.space_group_name_H-M   'P 1'
#
loop_
_entity.id
_entity.type
_entity.pdbx_description
1 polymer ?
#
loop_
_entity_poly.entity_id
_entity_poly.type
_entity_poly.pdbx_seq_one_letter_code
_entity_poly.pdbx_strand_id
1 'polypeptide(L)'
;MPASPTPPRTTGMLKAVILIGGPQKGTRFRPLSFDIPKPLFPVAGRPMMQHLVEACCGLPGVREILLIGFYPADDADLTGFVKSASREYGLPVRYLQEYAALGTAGGIHHFRDQIRRGDPEAFLLIHGDVCGHFPLAEMLAFHRSLPKSNLVTVLATEATRQQSLSYGCIVEDKTTHQVLHYVEKPSTFVSAVINCGVYLCSPDVFQRTGAALRDRHALEGDHLDALSLEHDVLAPLAAA
;
A
#
# COMPACT_ATOMS: atom_id res chain seq x y z
N MET A 1 43.84 -1.87 -19.02
CA MET A 1 42.42 -2.26 -18.84
C MET A 1 41.74 -1.15 -18.07
N PRO A 2 40.67 -0.52 -18.58
CA PRO A 2 39.95 0.48 -17.81
C PRO A 2 39.22 -0.23 -16.66
N ALA A 3 39.34 0.34 -15.46
CA ALA A 3 38.66 -0.14 -14.27
C ALA A 3 37.14 -0.16 -14.52
N SER A 4 36.49 -1.26 -14.14
CA SER A 4 35.03 -1.34 -14.12
C SER A 4 34.47 -0.24 -13.22
N PRO A 5 33.39 0.45 -13.63
CA PRO A 5 32.76 1.44 -12.79
C PRO A 5 32.21 0.75 -11.53
N THR A 6 32.72 1.15 -10.37
CA THR A 6 32.12 0.84 -9.07
C THR A 6 30.64 1.25 -9.10
N PRO A 7 29.70 0.36 -8.75
CA PRO A 7 28.29 0.74 -8.68
C PRO A 7 28.11 1.88 -7.67
N PRO A 8 27.20 2.84 -7.93
CA PRO A 8 26.98 3.97 -7.04
C PRO A 8 26.62 3.47 -5.64
N ARG A 9 27.25 4.09 -4.64
CA ARG A 9 27.05 3.77 -3.22
C ARG A 9 25.58 4.02 -2.84
N THR A 10 24.98 2.97 -2.24
CA THR A 10 23.75 2.92 -1.44
C THR A 10 22.46 3.38 -2.12
N THR A 11 21.80 2.46 -2.83
CA THR A 11 20.33 2.48 -2.88
C THR A 11 19.82 2.30 -1.45
N GLY A 12 19.09 3.29 -0.91
CA GLY A 12 18.51 3.18 0.42
C GLY A 12 17.58 1.97 0.52
N MET A 13 17.51 1.39 1.72
CA MET A 13 16.72 0.19 1.96
C MET A 13 15.24 0.51 1.82
N LEU A 14 14.50 -0.33 1.10
CA LEU A 14 13.05 -0.23 0.96
C LEU A 14 12.38 -1.49 1.49
N LYS A 15 11.14 -1.34 1.93
CA LYS A 15 10.21 -2.45 2.10
C LYS A 15 9.00 -2.29 1.20
N ALA A 16 8.30 -3.38 0.97
CA ALA A 16 6.98 -3.32 0.37
C ALA A 16 5.95 -3.93 1.32
N VAL A 17 4.79 -3.30 1.38
CA VAL A 17 3.65 -3.70 2.19
C VAL A 17 2.47 -3.85 1.24
N ILE A 18 1.88 -5.04 1.21
CA ILE A 18 0.70 -5.33 0.40
C ILE A 18 -0.46 -5.60 1.34
N LEU A 19 -1.51 -4.78 1.25
CA LEU A 19 -2.71 -4.89 2.06
C LEU A 19 -3.68 -5.88 1.41
N ILE A 20 -3.74 -7.10 1.94
CA ILE A 20 -4.51 -8.19 1.33
C ILE A 20 -5.95 -8.28 1.87
N GLY A 21 -6.28 -7.47 2.88
CA GLY A 21 -7.60 -7.44 3.52
C GLY A 21 -7.90 -8.75 4.27
N GLY A 22 -9.17 -9.11 4.41
CA GLY A 22 -9.58 -10.34 5.09
C GLY A 22 -10.71 -11.08 4.34
N PRO A 23 -11.17 -12.24 4.87
CA PRO A 23 -12.17 -13.11 4.23
C PRO A 23 -13.51 -12.43 3.91
N GLN A 24 -13.82 -11.34 4.61
CA GLN A 24 -15.02 -10.54 4.36
C GLN A 24 -14.86 -9.58 3.16
N LYS A 25 -13.66 -9.44 2.60
CA LYS A 25 -13.40 -8.69 1.37
C LYS A 25 -13.54 -9.64 0.18
N GLY A 26 -14.21 -9.20 -0.88
CA GLY A 26 -14.45 -10.02 -2.07
C GLY A 26 -15.82 -10.69 -2.13
N THR A 27 -16.78 -10.27 -1.31
CA THR A 27 -18.17 -10.77 -1.33
C THR A 27 -18.84 -10.70 -2.71
N ARG A 28 -18.43 -9.74 -3.55
CA ARG A 28 -18.89 -9.60 -4.95
C ARG A 28 -18.45 -10.75 -5.86
N PHE A 29 -17.45 -11.53 -5.44
CA PHE A 29 -16.92 -12.67 -6.18
C PHE A 29 -17.40 -14.01 -5.62
N ARG A 30 -18.39 -14.02 -4.73
CA ARG A 30 -19.01 -15.28 -4.30
C ARG A 30 -19.69 -15.96 -5.50
N PRO A 31 -19.59 -17.30 -5.65
CA PRO A 31 -19.06 -18.25 -4.67
C PRO A 31 -17.54 -18.45 -4.68
N LEU A 32 -16.80 -17.93 -5.67
CA LEU A 32 -15.35 -18.17 -5.81
C LEU A 32 -14.56 -17.80 -4.55
N SER A 33 -14.96 -16.73 -3.87
CA SER A 33 -14.30 -16.27 -2.63
C SER A 33 -14.59 -17.14 -1.39
N PHE A 34 -15.35 -18.24 -1.51
CA PHE A 34 -15.53 -19.20 -0.42
C PHE A 34 -14.37 -20.19 -0.35
N ASP A 35 -13.85 -20.59 -1.50
CA ASP A 35 -12.84 -21.64 -1.59
C ASP A 35 -11.41 -21.08 -1.64
N ILE A 36 -11.24 -19.86 -2.19
CA ILE A 36 -9.93 -19.26 -2.42
C ILE A 36 -9.91 -17.84 -1.85
N PRO A 37 -8.86 -17.44 -1.09
CA PRO A 37 -8.64 -16.04 -0.72
C PRO A 37 -8.63 -15.12 -1.96
N LYS A 38 -9.38 -14.02 -1.94
CA LYS A 38 -9.41 -13.03 -3.05
C LYS A 38 -8.01 -12.67 -3.59
N PRO A 39 -6.97 -12.44 -2.76
CA PRO A 39 -5.63 -12.09 -3.23
C PRO A 39 -4.97 -13.18 -4.10
N LEU A 40 -5.44 -14.42 -4.00
CA LEU A 40 -4.93 -15.57 -4.75
C LEU A 40 -5.75 -15.89 -6.00
N PHE A 41 -6.77 -15.10 -6.32
CA PHE A 41 -7.53 -15.30 -7.55
C PHE A 41 -6.61 -15.23 -8.79
N PRO A 42 -6.78 -16.15 -9.76
CA PRO A 42 -5.93 -16.18 -10.93
C PRO A 42 -6.25 -15.01 -11.87
N VAL A 43 -5.22 -14.25 -12.22
CA VAL A 43 -5.23 -13.22 -13.25
C VAL A 43 -4.12 -13.55 -14.25
N ALA A 44 -4.47 -13.73 -15.52
CA ALA A 44 -3.55 -14.17 -16.57
C ALA A 44 -2.74 -15.45 -16.19
N GLY A 45 -3.38 -16.39 -15.49
CA GLY A 45 -2.78 -17.69 -15.13
C GLY A 45 -1.88 -17.67 -13.89
N ARG A 46 -1.74 -16.54 -13.19
CA ARG A 46 -1.00 -16.42 -11.92
C ARG A 46 -1.87 -15.79 -10.83
N PRO A 47 -1.64 -16.07 -9.53
CA PRO A 47 -2.31 -15.37 -8.45
C PRO A 47 -2.18 -13.84 -8.58
N MET A 48 -3.24 -13.08 -8.30
CA MET A 48 -3.23 -11.62 -8.38
C MET A 48 -2.06 -11.00 -7.57
N MET A 49 -1.84 -11.49 -6.35
CA MET A 49 -0.69 -11.07 -5.52
C MET A 49 0.68 -11.35 -6.16
N GLN A 50 0.80 -12.35 -7.03
CA GLN A 50 2.09 -12.66 -7.67
C GLN A 50 2.55 -11.50 -8.55
N HIS A 51 1.63 -10.86 -9.28
CA HIS A 51 1.94 -9.68 -10.09
C HIS A 51 2.44 -8.51 -9.24
N LEU A 52 1.86 -8.31 -8.05
CA LEU A 52 2.28 -7.27 -7.11
C LEU A 52 3.66 -7.56 -6.50
N VAL A 53 3.89 -8.81 -6.11
CA VAL A 53 5.20 -9.27 -5.60
C VAL A 53 6.27 -9.10 -6.67
N GLU A 54 6.00 -9.53 -7.91
CA GLU A 54 6.92 -9.39 -9.04
C GLU A 54 7.25 -7.92 -9.32
N ALA A 55 6.25 -7.03 -9.32
CA ALA A 55 6.47 -5.59 -9.46
C ALA A 55 7.34 -5.02 -8.34
N CYS A 56 7.12 -5.42 -7.08
CA CYS A 56 7.94 -4.99 -5.94
C CYS A 56 9.39 -5.50 -6.04
N CYS A 57 9.58 -6.76 -6.45
CA CYS A 57 10.90 -7.36 -6.63
C CYS A 57 11.70 -6.66 -7.76
N GLY A 58 11.01 -6.13 -8.77
CA GLY A 58 11.62 -5.33 -9.84
C GLY A 58 12.17 -3.98 -9.37
N LEU A 59 11.79 -3.48 -8.18
CA LEU A 59 12.25 -2.20 -7.67
C LEU A 59 13.59 -2.35 -6.90
N PRO A 60 14.68 -1.70 -7.35
CA PRO A 60 15.96 -1.76 -6.65
C PRO A 60 15.87 -1.18 -5.23
N GLY A 61 16.36 -1.95 -4.25
CA GLY A 61 16.40 -1.51 -2.85
C GLY A 61 15.37 -2.20 -1.96
N VAL A 62 14.35 -2.85 -2.53
CA VAL A 62 13.41 -3.68 -1.75
C VAL A 62 14.17 -4.84 -1.11
N ARG A 63 13.96 -5.05 0.20
CA ARG A 63 14.61 -6.11 0.99
C ARG A 63 13.64 -7.10 1.60
N GLU A 64 12.37 -6.73 1.74
CA GLU A 64 11.33 -7.54 2.37
C GLU A 64 9.96 -7.11 1.83
N ILE A 65 9.09 -8.09 1.57
CA ILE A 65 7.68 -7.88 1.27
C ILE A 65 6.85 -8.38 2.45
N LEU A 66 5.98 -7.53 2.98
CA LEU A 66 5.07 -7.81 4.07
C LEU A 66 3.64 -7.83 3.51
N LEU A 67 2.97 -8.96 3.61
CA LEU A 67 1.55 -9.08 3.33
C LEU A 67 0.80 -8.83 4.65
N ILE A 68 -0.11 -7.86 4.69
CA ILE A 68 -0.89 -7.53 5.90
C ILE A 68 -2.36 -7.79 5.61
N GLY A 69 -3.01 -8.57 6.47
CA GLY A 69 -4.44 -8.86 6.33
C GLY A 69 -4.98 -9.76 7.44
N PHE A 70 -6.25 -10.12 7.33
CA PHE A 70 -7.03 -10.82 8.35
C PHE A 70 -7.49 -12.23 7.91
N TYR A 71 -6.65 -12.97 7.20
CA TYR A 71 -6.84 -14.39 6.90
C TYR A 71 -6.27 -15.26 8.03
N PRO A 72 -6.76 -16.50 8.22
CA PRO A 72 -6.14 -17.44 9.17
C PRO A 72 -4.66 -17.67 8.83
N ALA A 73 -3.75 -17.59 9.80
CA ALA A 73 -2.32 -17.84 9.55
C ALA A 73 -2.01 -19.28 9.12
N ASP A 74 -2.90 -20.23 9.40
CA ASP A 74 -2.81 -21.63 9.00
C ASP A 74 -3.49 -21.92 7.64
N ASP A 75 -3.99 -20.89 6.95
CA ASP A 75 -4.48 -21.01 5.58
C ASP A 75 -3.38 -21.58 4.66
N ALA A 76 -3.65 -22.78 4.13
CA ALA A 76 -2.67 -23.56 3.38
C ALA A 76 -2.28 -22.88 2.06
N ASP A 77 -3.23 -22.21 1.40
CA ASP A 77 -3.01 -21.56 0.11
C ASP A 77 -2.16 -20.30 0.30
N LEU A 78 -2.46 -19.48 1.31
CA LEU A 78 -1.68 -18.29 1.62
C LEU A 78 -0.27 -18.65 2.11
N THR A 79 -0.16 -19.64 2.99
CA THR A 79 1.14 -20.13 3.48
C THR A 79 1.97 -20.72 2.34
N GLY A 80 1.33 -21.48 1.44
CA GLY A 80 1.96 -22.05 0.25
C GLY A 80 2.48 -20.96 -0.69
N PHE A 81 1.65 -19.94 -0.95
CA PHE A 81 2.02 -18.78 -1.76
C PHE A 81 3.24 -18.05 -1.18
N VAL A 82 3.22 -17.69 0.11
CA VAL A 82 4.31 -16.95 0.76
C VAL A 82 5.64 -17.70 0.65
N LYS A 83 5.64 -19.01 0.91
CA LYS A 83 6.85 -19.85 0.78
C LYS A 83 7.33 -19.95 -0.66
N SER A 84 6.42 -20.12 -1.61
CA SER A 84 6.77 -20.23 -3.04
C SER A 84 7.34 -18.91 -3.56
N ALA A 85 6.67 -17.79 -3.30
CA ALA A 85 7.09 -16.45 -3.71
C ALA A 85 8.47 -16.09 -3.12
N SER A 86 8.67 -16.34 -1.82
CA SER A 86 9.96 -16.04 -1.19
C SER A 86 11.13 -16.82 -1.82
N ARG A 87 10.90 -18.09 -2.17
CA ARG A 87 11.88 -18.93 -2.86
C ARG A 87 12.11 -18.50 -4.32
N GLU A 88 11.04 -18.20 -5.05
CA GLU A 88 11.08 -17.83 -6.47
C GLU A 88 11.85 -16.53 -6.70
N TYR A 89 11.61 -15.51 -5.87
CA TYR A 89 12.24 -14.20 -6.03
C TYR A 89 13.49 -13.98 -5.16
N GLY A 90 13.87 -14.96 -4.32
CA GLY A 90 15.02 -14.84 -3.42
C GLY A 90 14.89 -13.68 -2.39
N LEU A 91 13.67 -13.23 -2.13
CA LEU A 91 13.35 -12.11 -1.24
C LEU A 91 12.47 -12.60 -0.10
N PRO A 92 12.71 -12.20 1.17
CA PRO A 92 11.80 -12.51 2.27
C PRO A 92 10.38 -11.98 1.98
N VAL A 93 9.42 -12.90 1.91
CA VAL A 93 7.98 -12.60 1.89
C VAL A 93 7.39 -13.11 3.19
N ARG A 94 6.64 -12.28 3.92
CA ARG A 94 6.03 -12.67 5.20
C ARG A 94 4.59 -12.22 5.25
N TYR A 95 3.74 -13.07 5.83
CA TYR A 95 2.38 -12.70 6.16
C TYR A 95 2.31 -12.23 7.62
N LEU A 96 1.66 -11.08 7.84
CA LEU A 96 1.37 -10.47 9.12
C LEU A 96 -0.15 -10.47 9.31
N GLN A 97 -0.62 -11.38 10.17
CA GLN A 97 -2.04 -11.55 10.46
C GLN A 97 -2.53 -10.49 11.44
N GLU A 98 -3.48 -9.65 11.02
CA GLU A 98 -4.20 -8.74 11.91
C GLU A 98 -5.05 -9.54 12.91
N TYR A 99 -5.23 -9.04 14.14
CA TYR A 99 -6.12 -9.70 15.11
C TYR A 99 -7.61 -9.39 14.87
N ALA A 100 -7.89 -8.32 14.13
CA ALA A 100 -9.21 -7.88 13.70
C ALA A 100 -9.07 -7.12 12.37
N ALA A 101 -10.18 -6.68 11.77
CA ALA A 101 -10.13 -5.83 10.58
C ALA A 101 -9.73 -4.39 10.96
N LEU A 102 -8.43 -4.11 11.09
CA LEU A 102 -7.88 -2.82 11.54
C LEU A 102 -7.92 -1.72 10.46
N GLY A 103 -8.48 -2.01 9.29
CA GLY A 103 -8.45 -1.06 8.17
C GLY A 103 -7.05 -0.86 7.59
N THR A 104 -6.94 -0.03 6.56
CA THR A 104 -5.70 0.12 5.80
C THR A 104 -4.59 0.79 6.62
N ALA A 105 -4.91 1.90 7.30
CA ALA A 105 -3.95 2.59 8.15
C ALA A 105 -3.74 1.93 9.52
N GLY A 106 -4.74 1.25 10.07
CA GLY A 106 -4.61 0.56 11.36
C GLY A 106 -3.71 -0.66 11.24
N GLY A 107 -3.85 -1.44 10.16
CA GLY A 107 -2.97 -2.58 9.88
C GLY A 107 -1.49 -2.18 9.76
N ILE A 108 -1.18 -1.13 8.99
CA ILE A 108 0.21 -0.65 8.90
C ILE A 108 0.71 -0.04 10.21
N HIS A 109 -0.15 0.61 10.99
CA HIS A 109 0.24 1.19 12.28
C HIS A 109 0.52 0.09 13.31
N HIS A 110 -0.30 -0.95 13.35
CA HIS A 110 -0.11 -2.10 14.23
C HIS A 110 1.24 -2.79 13.96
N PHE A 111 1.58 -2.99 12.69
CA PHE A 111 2.85 -3.61 12.27
C PHE A 111 4.00 -2.63 11.99
N ARG A 112 3.91 -1.39 12.49
CA ARG A 112 4.89 -0.34 12.20
C ARG A 112 6.32 -0.74 12.57
N ASP A 113 6.52 -1.48 13.65
CA ASP A 113 7.86 -1.86 14.11
C ASP A 113 8.51 -2.88 13.16
N GLN A 114 7.70 -3.81 12.62
CA GLN A 114 8.15 -4.74 11.58
C GLN A 114 8.44 -4.00 10.28
N ILE A 115 7.63 -3.02 9.89
CA ILE A 115 7.86 -2.19 8.69
C ILE A 115 9.14 -1.36 8.85
N ARG A 116 9.37 -0.72 10.01
CA ARG A 116 10.55 0.12 10.30
C ARG A 116 11.83 -0.66 10.57
N ARG A 117 11.74 -1.96 10.83
CA ARG A 117 12.93 -2.79 11.14
C ARG A 117 13.93 -2.75 9.99
N GLY A 118 15.18 -2.43 10.31
CA GLY A 118 16.25 -2.27 9.31
C GLY A 118 16.39 -0.84 8.77
N ASP A 119 15.62 0.11 9.34
CA ASP A 119 15.66 1.54 9.02
C ASP A 119 15.50 1.82 7.51
N PRO A 120 14.37 1.40 6.92
CA PRO A 120 14.12 1.67 5.51
C PRO A 120 13.96 3.17 5.28
N GLU A 121 14.49 3.66 4.16
CA GLU A 121 14.33 5.04 3.71
C GLU A 121 12.85 5.36 3.43
N ALA A 122 12.15 4.41 2.80
CA ALA A 122 10.74 4.48 2.49
C ALA A 122 10.17 3.05 2.37
N PHE A 123 8.84 2.94 2.37
CA PHE A 123 8.17 1.69 2.04
C PHE A 123 7.08 1.88 0.99
N LEU A 124 6.99 0.93 0.07
CA LEU A 124 5.84 0.76 -0.82
C LEU A 124 4.65 0.28 -0.01
N LEU A 125 3.50 0.88 -0.27
CA LEU A 125 2.22 0.41 0.25
C LEU A 125 1.26 0.22 -0.92
N ILE A 126 0.73 -0.98 -1.07
CA ILE A 126 -0.08 -1.36 -2.23
C ILE A 126 -1.34 -2.07 -1.75
N HIS A 127 -2.49 -1.70 -2.31
CA HIS A 127 -3.72 -2.46 -2.12
C HIS A 127 -3.65 -3.78 -2.87
N GLY A 128 -3.93 -4.89 -2.19
CA GLY A 128 -3.78 -6.23 -2.73
C GLY A 128 -4.77 -6.58 -3.84
N ASP A 129 -5.74 -5.72 -4.14
CA ASP A 129 -6.72 -5.90 -5.20
C ASP A 129 -6.57 -4.94 -6.39
N VAL A 130 -5.42 -4.26 -6.49
CA VAL A 130 -5.05 -3.46 -7.66
C VAL A 130 -4.31 -4.34 -8.67
N CYS A 131 -4.56 -4.09 -9.95
CA CYS A 131 -3.91 -4.82 -11.05
C CYS A 131 -3.60 -3.83 -12.17
N GLY A 132 -2.35 -3.82 -12.62
CA GLY A 132 -1.91 -2.90 -13.67
C GLY A 132 -0.38 -2.87 -13.80
N HIS A 133 0.09 -2.03 -14.73
CA HIS A 133 1.49 -1.69 -14.83
C HIS A 133 1.79 -0.51 -13.88
N PHE A 134 2.78 -0.67 -13.00
CA PHE A 134 3.12 0.34 -12.01
C PHE A 134 4.52 0.91 -12.29
N PRO A 135 4.68 2.22 -12.53
CA PRO A 135 5.98 2.85 -12.74
C PRO A 135 6.69 3.09 -11.41
N LEU A 136 6.93 2.03 -10.62
CA LEU A 136 7.42 2.13 -9.23
C LEU A 136 8.80 2.81 -9.14
N ALA A 137 9.66 2.62 -10.15
CA ALA A 137 10.98 3.25 -10.19
C ALA A 137 10.88 4.78 -10.37
N GLU A 138 9.98 5.24 -11.25
CA GLU A 138 9.72 6.67 -11.46
C GLU A 138 9.06 7.27 -10.23
N MET A 139 8.11 6.56 -9.62
CA MET A 139 7.46 6.95 -8.38
C MET A 139 8.46 7.11 -7.23
N LEU A 140 9.44 6.21 -7.12
CA LEU A 140 10.54 6.30 -6.15
C LEU A 140 11.46 7.48 -6.42
N ALA A 141 11.83 7.71 -7.67
CA ALA A 141 12.64 8.86 -8.05
C ALA A 141 11.93 10.18 -7.73
N PHE A 142 10.63 10.27 -8.03
CA PHE A 142 9.80 11.41 -7.70
C PHE A 142 9.72 11.62 -6.18
N HIS A 143 9.41 10.57 -5.41
CA HIS A 143 9.36 10.65 -3.94
C HIS A 143 10.68 11.16 -3.33
N ARG A 144 11.83 10.70 -3.85
CA ARG A 144 13.16 11.15 -3.42
C ARG A 144 13.50 12.60 -3.81
N SER A 145 12.87 13.11 -4.87
CA SER A 145 13.07 14.50 -5.29
C SER A 145 12.32 15.52 -4.42
N LEU A 146 11.31 15.06 -3.68
CA LEU A 146 10.51 15.89 -2.81
C LEU A 146 11.23 16.19 -1.48
N PRO A 147 10.85 17.27 -0.77
CA PRO A 147 11.37 17.56 0.55
C PRO A 147 11.14 16.41 1.53
N LYS A 148 12.03 16.24 2.52
CA LYS A 148 11.87 15.21 3.56
C LYS A 148 10.59 15.31 4.38
N SER A 149 9.92 16.48 4.37
CA SER A 149 8.61 16.67 4.99
C SER A 149 7.48 15.98 4.21
N ASN A 150 7.72 15.51 2.99
CA ASN A 150 6.77 14.72 2.23
C ASN A 150 6.59 13.34 2.87
N LEU A 151 5.37 13.06 3.32
CA LEU A 151 5.06 11.80 4.02
C LEU A 151 4.60 10.71 3.06
N VAL A 152 3.81 11.06 2.03
CA VAL A 152 3.20 10.09 1.13
C VAL A 152 3.21 10.63 -0.29
N THR A 153 3.66 9.80 -1.23
CA THR A 153 3.45 9.98 -2.67
C THR A 153 2.40 8.99 -3.13
N VAL A 154 1.38 9.46 -3.85
CA VAL A 154 0.25 8.64 -4.32
C VAL A 154 0.36 8.44 -5.82
N LEU A 155 0.20 7.21 -6.30
CA LEU A 155 0.01 6.96 -7.73
C LEU A 155 -1.43 7.31 -8.11
N ALA A 156 -1.59 8.20 -9.06
CA ALA A 156 -2.88 8.64 -9.55
C ALA A 156 -3.02 8.43 -11.06
N THR A 157 -4.25 8.32 -11.54
CA THR A 157 -4.57 8.25 -12.97
C THR A 157 -5.83 9.04 -13.27
N GLU A 158 -6.05 9.37 -14.53
CA GLU A 158 -7.32 9.94 -14.99
C GLU A 158 -8.35 8.85 -15.23
N ALA A 159 -9.57 9.07 -14.75
CA ALA A 159 -10.74 8.25 -15.00
C ALA A 159 -11.89 9.09 -15.56
N THR A 160 -12.90 8.44 -16.13
CA THR A 160 -14.10 9.17 -16.56
C THR A 160 -14.82 9.79 -15.36
N ARG A 161 -15.56 10.87 -15.61
CA ARG A 161 -16.38 11.56 -14.59
C ARG A 161 -17.33 10.64 -13.83
N GLN A 162 -17.88 9.61 -14.48
CA GLN A 162 -18.77 8.66 -13.82
C GLN A 162 -18.00 7.67 -12.94
N GLN A 163 -16.83 7.22 -13.40
CA GLN A 163 -15.99 6.30 -12.65
C GLN A 163 -15.39 6.97 -11.41
N SER A 164 -15.02 8.25 -11.46
CA SER A 164 -14.32 8.91 -10.36
C SER A 164 -15.12 8.96 -9.05
N LEU A 165 -16.46 8.92 -9.12
CA LEU A 165 -17.35 8.83 -7.95
C LEU A 165 -17.17 7.53 -7.13
N SER A 166 -16.56 6.48 -7.72
CA SER A 166 -16.32 5.19 -7.05
C SER A 166 -14.96 5.09 -6.37
N TYR A 167 -14.11 6.12 -6.48
CA TYR A 167 -12.72 6.12 -6.02
C TYR A 167 -12.38 7.38 -5.22
N GLY A 168 -11.19 7.42 -4.63
CA GLY A 168 -10.63 8.62 -4.04
C GLY A 168 -10.24 9.64 -5.10
N CYS A 169 -10.90 10.80 -5.10
CA CYS A 169 -10.62 11.89 -6.02
C CYS A 169 -9.53 12.81 -5.47
N ILE A 170 -8.58 13.17 -6.33
CA ILE A 170 -7.44 14.02 -6.00
C ILE A 170 -7.56 15.34 -6.76
N VAL A 171 -7.45 16.45 -6.05
CA VAL A 171 -7.18 17.76 -6.63
C VAL A 171 -5.72 18.08 -6.34
N GLU A 172 -4.92 18.24 -7.39
CA GLU A 172 -3.50 18.55 -7.29
C GLU A 172 -3.20 19.96 -7.80
N ASP A 173 -2.12 20.54 -7.28
CA ASP A 173 -1.45 21.67 -7.92
C ASP A 173 -0.69 21.15 -9.15
N LYS A 174 -1.04 21.66 -10.34
CA LYS A 174 -0.48 21.18 -11.61
C LYS A 174 0.99 21.55 -11.84
N THR A 175 1.55 22.44 -11.03
CA THR A 175 2.96 22.87 -11.14
C THR A 175 3.83 22.07 -10.18
N THR A 176 3.36 21.85 -8.95
CA THR A 176 4.14 21.20 -7.88
C THR A 176 3.79 19.73 -7.68
N HIS A 177 2.68 19.26 -8.25
CA HIS A 177 2.08 17.95 -8.00
C HIS A 177 1.73 17.69 -6.52
N GLN A 178 1.59 18.76 -5.73
CA GLN A 178 1.09 18.65 -4.37
C GLN A 178 -0.41 18.31 -4.39
N VAL A 179 -0.82 17.35 -3.57
CA VAL A 179 -2.24 17.06 -3.33
C VAL A 179 -2.84 18.17 -2.47
N LEU A 180 -3.73 18.98 -3.04
CA LEU A 180 -4.42 20.09 -2.38
C LEU A 180 -5.71 19.63 -1.70
N HIS A 181 -6.44 18.69 -2.31
CA HIS A 181 -7.62 18.10 -1.72
C HIS A 181 -7.73 16.62 -2.07
N TYR A 182 -8.18 15.83 -1.11
CA TYR A 182 -8.50 14.42 -1.28
C TYR A 182 -9.92 14.15 -0.78
N VAL A 183 -10.74 13.48 -1.59
CA VAL A 183 -12.10 13.10 -1.21
C VAL A 183 -12.37 11.65 -1.58
N GLU A 184 -12.61 10.80 -0.58
CA GLU A 184 -12.94 9.39 -0.78
C GLU A 184 -14.40 9.24 -1.23
N LYS A 185 -14.63 8.65 -2.42
CA LYS A 185 -15.95 8.30 -2.96
C LYS A 185 -16.98 9.44 -2.84
N PRO A 186 -16.72 10.58 -3.51
CA PRO A 186 -17.58 11.75 -3.38
C PRO A 186 -18.97 11.48 -3.97
N SER A 187 -19.99 12.07 -3.37
CA SER A 187 -21.38 12.02 -3.89
C SER A 187 -21.58 12.85 -5.15
N THR A 188 -20.70 13.84 -5.39
CA THR A 188 -20.70 14.71 -6.56
C THR A 188 -19.31 14.73 -7.20
N PHE A 189 -19.24 15.14 -8.47
CA PHE A 189 -17.96 15.18 -9.18
C PHE A 189 -17.02 16.23 -8.56
N VAL A 190 -15.82 15.80 -8.18
CA VAL A 190 -14.75 16.65 -7.64
C VAL A 190 -13.60 16.77 -8.64
N SER A 191 -13.07 15.63 -9.09
CA SER A 191 -11.93 15.55 -10.02
C SER A 191 -12.03 14.29 -10.88
N ALA A 192 -11.35 14.29 -12.02
CA ALA A 192 -11.14 13.11 -12.86
C ALA A 192 -9.88 12.33 -12.44
N VAL A 193 -9.00 12.94 -11.65
CA VAL A 193 -7.79 12.29 -11.13
C VAL A 193 -8.17 11.44 -9.92
N ILE A 194 -7.91 10.14 -10.01
CA ILE A 194 -8.27 9.15 -8.99
C ILE A 194 -7.04 8.47 -8.39
N ASN A 195 -7.15 8.09 -7.13
CA ASN A 195 -6.18 7.29 -6.39
C ASN A 195 -6.15 5.83 -6.91
N CYS A 196 -4.97 5.33 -7.24
CA CYS A 196 -4.77 3.96 -7.73
C CYS A 196 -4.51 2.93 -6.64
N GLY A 197 -4.48 3.30 -5.35
CA GLY A 197 -4.20 2.38 -4.24
C GLY A 197 -2.74 1.90 -4.19
N VAL A 198 -1.81 2.71 -4.72
CA VAL A 198 -0.37 2.48 -4.71
C VAL A 198 0.31 3.72 -4.18
N TYR A 199 1.14 3.55 -3.15
CA TYR A 199 1.74 4.62 -2.38
C TYR A 199 3.22 4.37 -2.12
N LEU A 200 3.99 5.44 -2.02
CA LEU A 200 5.29 5.44 -1.34
C LEU A 200 5.19 6.28 -0.08
N CYS A 201 5.58 5.68 1.03
CA CYS A 201 5.45 6.28 2.35
C CYS A 201 6.83 6.46 3.00
N SER A 202 7.07 7.65 3.54
CA SER A 202 8.13 7.89 4.50
C SER A 202 7.77 7.18 5.83
N PRO A 203 8.74 6.62 6.58
CA PRO A 203 8.51 6.10 7.92
C PRO A 203 7.86 7.10 8.89
N ASP A 204 7.99 8.41 8.64
CA ASP A 204 7.37 9.44 9.47
C ASP A 204 5.84 9.46 9.37
N VAL A 205 5.24 8.80 8.37
CA VAL A 205 3.78 8.62 8.28
C VAL A 205 3.20 7.96 9.52
N PHE A 206 4.00 7.15 10.25
CA PHE A 206 3.55 6.50 11.49
C PHE A 206 3.23 7.49 12.61
N GLN A 207 3.79 8.71 12.57
CA GLN A 207 3.41 9.78 13.50
C GLN A 207 1.98 10.23 13.25
N ARG A 208 1.57 10.34 11.97
CA ARG A 208 0.21 10.72 11.57
C ARG A 208 -0.80 9.62 11.84
N THR A 209 -0.48 8.36 11.52
CA THR A 209 -1.38 7.25 11.87
C THR A 209 -1.54 7.08 13.38
N GLY A 210 -0.48 7.32 14.16
CA GLY A 210 -0.55 7.31 15.62
C GLY A 210 -1.38 8.46 16.20
N ALA A 211 -1.34 9.65 15.58
CA ALA A 211 -2.21 10.77 15.97
C ALA A 211 -3.68 10.45 15.67
N ALA A 212 -3.97 10.01 14.44
CA ALA A 212 -5.33 9.67 14.03
C ALA A 212 -5.95 8.54 14.87
N LEU A 213 -5.15 7.55 15.29
CA LEU A 213 -5.60 6.49 16.19
C LEU A 213 -6.00 7.04 17.57
N ARG A 214 -5.18 7.94 18.15
CA ARG A 214 -5.51 8.59 19.43
C ARG A 214 -6.78 9.44 19.34
N ASP A 215 -6.94 10.19 18.25
CA ASP A 215 -8.13 11.00 18.02
C ASP A 215 -9.39 10.11 17.91
N ARG A 216 -9.27 8.96 17.23
CA ARG A 216 -10.35 7.97 17.17
C ARG A 216 -10.71 7.38 18.53
N HIS A 217 -9.71 6.96 19.32
CA HIS A 217 -9.95 6.45 20.67
C HIS A 217 -10.62 7.49 21.58
N ALA A 218 -10.26 8.77 21.43
CA ALA A 218 -10.90 9.85 22.17
C ALA A 218 -12.38 10.06 21.81
N LEU A 219 -12.77 9.77 20.55
CA LEU A 219 -14.15 9.96 20.05
C LEU A 219 -15.04 8.74 20.24
N GLU A 220 -14.50 7.53 20.01
CA GLU A 220 -15.27 6.28 19.88
C GLU A 220 -14.93 5.24 20.96
N GLY A 221 -13.95 5.54 21.82
CA GLY A 221 -13.43 4.65 22.86
C GLY A 221 -12.33 3.71 22.36
N ASP A 222 -11.62 3.07 23.29
CA ASP A 222 -10.44 2.22 23.05
C ASP A 222 -10.71 0.91 22.27
N HIS A 223 -11.94 0.69 21.81
CA HIS A 223 -12.36 -0.57 21.19
C HIS A 223 -12.31 -0.56 19.65
N LEU A 224 -12.00 0.58 19.03
CA LEU A 224 -12.01 0.75 17.57
C LEU A 224 -10.64 1.17 17.04
N ASP A 225 -9.82 0.17 16.69
CA ASP A 225 -8.52 0.36 16.04
C ASP A 225 -8.61 0.42 14.50
N ALA A 226 -9.82 0.35 13.96
CA ALA A 226 -10.05 0.37 12.52
C ALA A 226 -9.77 1.78 11.96
N LEU A 227 -8.73 1.93 11.14
CA LEU A 227 -8.29 3.21 10.56
C LEU A 227 -8.11 3.08 9.04
N SER A 228 -8.69 4.00 8.27
CA SER A 228 -8.54 4.11 6.81
C SER A 228 -7.45 5.13 6.49
N LEU A 229 -6.48 4.72 5.67
CA LEU A 229 -5.43 5.58 5.16
C LEU A 229 -6.01 6.76 4.37
N GLU A 230 -6.95 6.48 3.49
CA GLU A 230 -7.57 7.45 2.60
C GLU A 230 -8.33 8.53 3.36
N HIS A 231 -9.20 8.10 4.28
CA HIS A 231 -10.08 8.99 5.01
C HIS A 231 -9.40 9.65 6.21
N ASP A 232 -8.65 8.89 7.01
CA ASP A 232 -8.18 9.35 8.33
C ASP A 232 -6.76 9.91 8.30
N VAL A 233 -6.03 9.72 7.19
CA VAL A 233 -4.62 10.15 7.06
C VAL A 233 -4.42 11.05 5.86
N LEU A 234 -4.79 10.59 4.64
CA LEU A 234 -4.57 11.34 3.41
C LEU A 234 -5.46 12.58 3.31
N ALA A 235 -6.75 12.47 3.62
CA ALA A 235 -7.65 13.63 3.56
C ALA A 235 -7.24 14.77 4.53
N PRO A 236 -6.92 14.50 5.81
CA PRO A 236 -6.39 15.53 6.70
C PRO A 236 -5.01 16.06 6.31
N LEU A 237 -4.16 15.22 5.69
CA LEU A 237 -2.85 15.65 5.18
C LEU A 237 -2.97 16.61 4.01
N ALA A 238 -3.92 16.37 3.10
CA ALA A 238 -4.16 17.24 1.95
C ALA A 238 -4.75 18.59 2.35
N ALA A 239 -5.51 18.64 3.44
CA ALA A 239 -6.15 19.86 3.92
C ALA A 239 -5.25 20.77 4.78
N ALA A 240 -4.00 20.37 5.04
CA ALA A 240 -3.04 21.05 5.92
C ALA A 240 -2.06 21.93 5.13
#